data_AF-U1MPB9-F1
#
_entry.id   AF-U1MPB9-F1
#
_cell.length_a   1.000
_cell.length_b   1.000
_cell.length_c   1.000
_cell.angle_alpha   90.00
_cell.angle_beta   90.00
_cell.angle_gamma   90.00
#
_symmetry.space_group_name_H-M   'P 1'
#
loop_
_entity.id
_entity.type
_entity.pdbx_description
1 polymer ?
#
loop_
_entity_poly.entity_id
_entity_poly.type
_entity_poly.pdbx_seq_one_letter_code
_entity_poly.pdbx_strand_id
1 'polypeptide(L)' 'MRIAAPGGTAVVDEGRRLPGRGAWVHPTQQCAERAIRSLPRALRQRHLDTSPIARWADGLA' A
#
# COMPACT_ATOMS: atom_id res chain seq x y z
N MET A 1 -2.96 -3.86 -7.88
CA MET A 1 -3.25 -4.19 -6.48
C MET A 1 -3.84 -3.01 -5.75
N ARG A 2 -4.83 -3.26 -4.88
CA ARG A 2 -5.38 -2.23 -3.98
C ARG A 2 -4.60 -2.29 -2.67
N ILE A 3 -4.19 -1.15 -2.16
CA ILE A 3 -3.57 -0.96 -0.85
C ILE A 3 -4.58 -0.26 0.05
N ALA A 4 -4.74 -0.74 1.29
CA ALA A 4 -5.58 -0.12 2.32
C ALA A 4 -4.73 0.20 3.55
N ALA A 5 -5.26 1.02 4.47
CA ALA A 5 -4.58 1.36 5.73
C ALA A 5 -5.46 1.14 6.98
N PRO A 6 -5.87 -0.11 7.28
CA PRO A 6 -6.52 -0.39 8.55
C PRO A 6 -5.57 -0.05 9.71
N GLY A 7 -6.03 0.75 10.66
CA GLY A 7 -5.25 1.08 11.86
C GLY A 7 -3.91 1.80 11.61
N GLY A 8 -3.73 2.44 10.45
CA GLY A 8 -2.49 3.16 10.14
C GLY A 8 -1.35 2.28 9.60
N THR A 9 -1.64 1.04 9.19
CA THR A 9 -0.66 0.16 8.53
C THR A 9 -1.08 -0.12 7.10
N ALA A 10 -0.20 0.15 6.14
CA ALA A 10 -0.46 -0.12 4.73
C ALA A 10 -0.38 -1.62 4.44
N VAL A 11 -1.44 -2.19 3.87
CA VAL A 11 -1.56 -3.61 3.54
C VAL A 11 -2.11 -3.80 2.12
N VAL A 12 -1.70 -4.88 1.47
CA VAL A 12 -2.30 -5.30 0.19
C VAL A 12 -3.68 -5.88 0.47
N ASP A 13 -4.72 -5.28 -0.12
CA ASP A 13 -6.10 -5.74 -0.04
C ASP A 13 -6.45 -6.52 -1.31
N GLU A 14 -6.00 -7.78 -1.37
CA GLU A 14 -6.19 -8.68 -2.52
C GLU A 14 -7.67 -8.89 -2.84
N GLY A 15 -8.49 -9.06 -1.79
CA GLY A 15 -9.92 -9.29 -1.90
C GLY A 15 -10.74 -8.02 -2.15
N ARG A 16 -10.15 -6.83 -2.01
CA ARG A 16 -10.85 -5.53 -2.07
C ARG A 16 -11.97 -5.41 -1.02
N ARG A 17 -11.73 -5.96 0.18
CA ARG A 17 -12.73 -6.10 1.26
C ARG A 17 -12.51 -5.13 2.41
N LEU A 18 -11.34 -4.48 2.48
CA LEU A 18 -11.02 -3.61 3.61
C LEU A 18 -11.72 -2.25 3.47
N PRO A 19 -12.41 -1.79 4.52
CA PRO A 19 -13.17 -0.55 4.49
C PRO A 19 -12.26 0.68 4.39
N GLY A 20 -12.84 1.82 4.01
CA GLY A 20 -12.15 3.10 3.93
C GLY A 20 -11.44 3.36 2.60
N ARG A 21 -10.54 4.34 2.61
CA ARG A 21 -9.80 4.76 1.41
C ARG A 21 -8.79 3.70 0.99
N GLY A 22 -8.67 3.49 -0.32
CA GLY A 22 -7.65 2.62 -0.90
C GLY A 22 -6.84 3.36 -1.96
N ALA A 23 -5.62 2.88 -2.20
CA ALA A 23 -4.72 3.34 -3.26
C ALA A 23 -4.45 2.19 -4.23
N TRP A 24 -4.37 2.48 -5.52
CA TRP A 24 -4.08 1.48 -6.53
C TRP A 24 -2.62 1.55 -6.97
N VAL A 25 -1.97 0.40 -6.99
CA VAL A 25 -0.55 0.25 -7.32
C VAL A 25 -0.39 -0.92 -8.27
N HIS A 26 0.42 -0.77 -9.32
CA HIS A 26 0.73 -1.90 -10.20
C HIS A 26 1.56 -2.96 -9.46
N PRO A 27 1.33 -4.26 -9.68
CA PRO A 27 2.08 -5.35 -9.05
C PRO A 27 3.45 -5.55 -9.70
N THR A 28 4.27 -4.51 -9.76
CA THR A 28 5.68 -4.60 -10.15
C THR A 28 6.52 -3.96 -9.05
N GLN A 29 7.72 -4.49 -8.82
CA GLN A 29 8.61 -3.99 -7.76
C GLN A 29 8.81 -2.48 -7.87
N GLN A 30 9.18 -1.99 -9.05
CA GLN A 30 9.42 -0.56 -9.30
C GLN A 30 8.19 0.31 -8.99
N CYS A 31 6.98 -0.13 -9.36
CA CYS A 31 5.77 0.63 -9.07
C CYS A 31 5.44 0.63 -7.57
N ALA A 32 5.64 -0.51 -6.90
CA ALA A 32 5.41 -0.65 -5.48
C ALA A 32 6.35 0.23 -4.65
N GLU A 33 7.65 0.19 -4.93
CA GLU A 33 8.66 1.02 -4.27
C GLU A 33 8.38 2.52 -4.44
N ARG A 34 7.99 2.94 -5.65
CA ARG A 34 7.59 4.33 -5.90
C ARG A 34 6.35 4.72 -5.12
N ALA A 35 5.39 3.81 -4.99
CA ALA A 35 4.14 4.07 -4.28
C ALA A 35 4.33 4.29 -2.78
N ILE A 36 5.31 3.64 -2.14
CA ILE A 36 5.57 3.75 -0.68
C ILE A 36 5.59 5.21 -0.22
N ARG A 37 6.24 6.10 -0.99
CA ARG A 37 6.34 7.54 -0.66
C ARG A 37 5.03 8.30 -0.84
N SER A 38 4.12 7.82 -1.69
CA SER A 38 2.84 8.49 -1.98
C SER A 38 1.66 7.91 -1.20
N LEU A 39 1.78 6.70 -0.64
CA LEU A 39 0.73 6.02 0.13
C LEU A 39 0.19 6.86 1.31
N PRO A 40 1.01 7.52 2.15
CA PRO A 40 0.49 8.34 3.26
C PRO A 40 -0.47 9.43 2.74
N ARG A 41 -0.09 10.09 1.64
CA ARG A 41 -0.92 11.10 0.98
C ARG A 41 -2.18 10.50 0.36
N ALA A 42 -2.04 9.40 -0.38
CA ALA A 42 -3.16 8.76 -1.07
C ALA A 42 -4.23 8.22 -0.10
N LEU A 43 -3.79 7.68 1.04
CA LEU A 43 -4.66 7.10 2.07
C LEU A 43 -5.11 8.12 3.13
N ARG A 44 -4.61 9.37 3.06
CA ARG A 44 -4.85 10.44 4.05
C ARG A 44 -4.43 10.05 5.47
N GLN A 45 -3.29 9.38 5.60
CA GLN A 45 -2.69 8.98 6.87
C GLN A 45 -1.36 9.71 7.05
N ARG A 46 -1.23 10.56 8.08
CA ARG A 46 0.01 11.30 8.36
C ARG A 46 1.14 10.40 8.84
N HIS A 47 0.80 9.40 9.65
CA HIS A 47 1.70 8.36 10.14
C HIS A 47 1.18 7.04 9.60
N LEU A 48 1.88 6.49 8.61
CA LEU A 48 1.51 5.25 7.95
C LEU A 48 2.70 4.31 8.00
N ASP A 49 2.55 3.14 8.60
CA ASP A 49 3.54 2.09 8.49
C ASP A 49 3.44 1.46 7.09
N THR A 50 4.47 1.67 6.29
CA THR A 50 4.58 1.14 4.93
C THR A 50 5.50 -0.08 4.84
N SER A 51 6.07 -0.53 5.96
CA SER A 51 6.97 -1.69 6.03
C SER A 51 6.38 -2.96 5.40
N PRO A 52 5.08 -3.28 5.55
CA PRO A 52 4.49 -4.44 4.88
C PRO A 52 4.48 -4.32 3.35
N ILE A 53 4.30 -3.10 2.82
CA ILE A 53 4.31 -2.86 1.37
C ILE A 53 5.72 -2.96 0.81
N ALA A 54 6.74 -2.51 1.56
CA ALA A 54 8.14 -2.72 1.19
C ALA A 54 8.47 -4.21 1.04
N ARG A 55 8.13 -5.03 2.04
CA ARG A 55 8.34 -6.49 1.98
C ARG A 55 7.56 -7.15 0.85
N TRP A 56 6.33 -6.69 0.60
CA TRP A 56 5.54 -7.17 -0.53
C TRP A 56 6.20 -6.81 -1.87
N ALA A 57 6.77 -5.60 -1.99
CA ALA A 57 7.46 -5.15 -3.19
C ALA A 57 8.71 -5.99 -3.49
N ASP A 58 9.49 -6.36 -2.47
CA ASP A 58 10.70 -7.19 -2.61
C ASP A 58 10.40 -8.58 -3.19
N GLY A 59 9.16 -9.07 -3.07
CA GLY A 59 8.70 -10.34 -3.63
C GLY A 59 8.08 -10.25 -5.02
N LEU A 60 8.01 -9.05 -5.62
CA LEU A 60 7.51 -8.85 -6.98
C LEU A 60 8.66 -9.02 -7.99
N ALA A 61 8.35 -9.61 -9.14
CA ALA A 61 9.26 -9.67 -10.29
C ALA A 61 9.34 -8.33 -11.04
#